data_AF-A0A924ZIW8-F1
#
_entry.id   AF-A0A924ZIW8-F1
#
_cell.length_a   1.000
_cell.length_b   1.000
_cell.length_c   1.000
_cell.angle_alpha   90.00
_cell.angle_beta   90.00
_cell.angle_gamma   90.00
#
_symmetry.space_group_name_H-M   'P 1'
#
loop_
_entity.id
_entity.type
_entity.pdbx_description
1 polymer ?
#
loop_
_entity_poly.entity_id
_entity_poly.type
_entity_poly.pdbx_seq_one_letter_code
_entity_poly.pdbx_strand_id
1 'polypeptide(L)'
;AGGGHAPDIIKIASLPNVIPSSTNPTMPYTVNTLEEHLGMLMVCHHLGPSIPEDVAFAESRIRRETIAAEDILHDIGAFSILSSDSQAMGRVGEVITRTWQTAHKMKQQRGRLAEETGANDNVRAKRYVAKYTINPAIAHGLSRHIGSIEVGKRADLVLWWPAFFGAKPEMVLVGGMIACAQMGDTNASIPTPQPVYSRPMFGAYGGALQRSSVLFISAAAQADGLRSAIGLQKQTIAVENTRNIGKADMIHNSAMPHIEVNPETYEVRADGELLICEPAQDLPLAQRYFLY
;
A
#
# COMPACT_ATOMS: atom_id res chain seq x y z
N ALA A 1 -11.18 -7.24 7.04
CA ALA A 1 -10.63 -6.94 8.38
C ALA A 1 -10.81 -5.48 8.78
N GLY A 2 -10.22 -4.51 8.04
CA GLY A 2 -10.22 -3.08 8.42
C GLY A 2 -11.61 -2.43 8.58
N GLY A 3 -12.64 -2.89 7.86
CA GLY A 3 -14.03 -2.45 8.02
C GLY A 3 -14.83 -2.63 6.74
N GLY A 4 -16.14 -2.80 6.86
CA GLY A 4 -17.05 -3.03 5.72
C GLY A 4 -18.14 -4.04 6.04
N HIS A 5 -19.09 -4.20 5.11
CA HIS A 5 -20.19 -5.16 5.23
C HIS A 5 -19.66 -6.58 5.51
N ALA A 6 -20.17 -7.24 6.54
CA ALA A 6 -19.77 -8.59 6.92
C ALA A 6 -20.72 -9.63 6.28
N PRO A 7 -20.20 -10.72 5.68
CA PRO A 7 -18.80 -11.06 5.48
C PRO A 7 -18.22 -10.58 4.13
N ASP A 8 -19.01 -9.92 3.28
CA ASP A 8 -18.86 -9.98 1.82
C ASP A 8 -18.47 -8.67 1.13
N ILE A 9 -18.01 -7.65 1.86
CA ILE A 9 -17.53 -6.39 1.27
C ILE A 9 -16.49 -6.59 0.15
N ILE A 10 -15.72 -7.68 0.16
CA ILE A 10 -14.71 -8.00 -0.85
C ILE A 10 -15.29 -8.10 -2.28
N LYS A 11 -16.60 -8.37 -2.42
CA LYS A 11 -17.31 -8.45 -3.71
C LYS A 11 -17.21 -7.16 -4.54
N ILE A 12 -17.01 -6.01 -3.89
CA ILE A 12 -16.92 -4.71 -4.58
C ILE A 12 -15.77 -4.64 -5.59
N ALA A 13 -14.76 -5.52 -5.48
CA ALA A 13 -13.66 -5.58 -6.44
C ALA A 13 -14.10 -6.04 -7.85
N SER A 14 -15.32 -6.58 -7.98
CA SER A 14 -15.95 -6.95 -9.26
C SER A 14 -16.60 -5.74 -9.97
N LEU A 15 -16.77 -4.60 -9.29
CA LEU A 15 -17.55 -3.48 -9.81
C LEU A 15 -16.68 -2.52 -10.65
N PRO A 16 -17.16 -2.06 -11.82
CA PRO A 16 -16.38 -1.23 -12.73
C PRO A 16 -16.10 0.18 -12.20
N ASN A 17 -16.98 0.70 -11.34
CA ASN A 17 -16.89 2.03 -10.75
C ASN A 17 -16.19 2.04 -9.37
N VAL A 18 -15.65 0.90 -8.93
CA VAL A 18 -14.93 0.79 -7.65
C VAL A 18 -13.44 0.64 -7.91
N ILE A 19 -12.64 1.42 -7.19
CA ILE A 19 -11.19 1.27 -7.13
C ILE A 19 -10.84 0.64 -5.78
N PRO A 20 -10.69 -0.69 -5.70
CA PRO A 20 -10.47 -1.38 -4.44
C PRO A 20 -9.02 -1.23 -3.96
N SER A 21 -8.87 -0.94 -2.66
CA SER A 21 -7.60 -0.93 -1.94
C SER A 21 -7.61 -1.86 -0.75
N SER A 22 -6.47 -2.45 -0.42
CA SER A 22 -6.23 -3.12 0.87
C SER A 22 -5.41 -2.27 1.81
N THR A 23 -5.58 -2.49 3.11
CA THR A 23 -4.72 -1.96 4.16
C THR A 23 -3.70 -3.03 4.57
N ASN A 24 -2.55 -2.62 5.06
CA ASN A 24 -1.40 -3.52 5.06
C ASN A 24 -1.28 -4.60 6.16
N PRO A 25 -2.03 -4.62 7.28
CA PRO A 25 -1.79 -5.65 8.29
C PRO A 25 -2.21 -7.06 7.88
N THR A 26 -3.18 -7.20 6.97
CA THR A 26 -3.57 -8.50 6.42
C THR A 26 -2.61 -9.02 5.36
N MET A 27 -1.61 -8.21 4.96
CA MET A 27 -0.77 -8.47 3.79
C MET A 27 0.63 -8.97 4.17
N PRO A 28 1.11 -10.07 3.59
CA PRO A 28 0.29 -11.19 3.17
C PRO A 28 -0.33 -11.94 4.34
N TYR A 29 -1.18 -12.92 4.05
CA TYR A 29 -1.67 -13.85 5.05
C TYR A 29 -0.52 -14.72 5.61
N THR A 30 -0.30 -14.65 6.93
CA THR A 30 0.72 -15.39 7.70
C THR A 30 0.10 -16.16 8.86
N VAL A 31 0.90 -17.02 9.50
CA VAL A 31 0.46 -17.84 10.64
C VAL A 31 -0.05 -17.02 11.83
N ASN A 32 0.46 -15.80 12.02
CA ASN A 32 0.06 -14.93 13.14
C ASN A 32 -1.07 -13.95 12.79
N THR A 33 -1.46 -13.86 11.52
CA THR A 33 -2.37 -12.80 11.05
C THR A 33 -3.73 -12.85 11.78
N LEU A 34 -4.33 -14.02 11.94
CA LEU A 34 -5.67 -14.13 12.55
C LEU A 34 -5.67 -13.78 14.03
N GLU A 35 -4.73 -14.34 14.80
CA GLU A 35 -4.63 -14.11 16.24
C GLU A 35 -4.35 -12.64 16.53
N GLU A 36 -3.40 -12.04 15.79
CA GLU A 36 -3.11 -10.61 15.90
C GLU A 36 -4.36 -9.75 15.63
N HIS A 37 -5.08 -10.04 14.54
CA HIS A 37 -6.22 -9.21 14.13
C HIS A 37 -7.43 -9.37 15.04
N LEU A 38 -7.65 -10.57 15.58
CA LEU A 38 -8.72 -10.80 16.54
C LEU A 38 -8.45 -10.00 17.82
N GLY A 39 -7.25 -10.11 18.39
CA GLY A 39 -6.84 -9.32 19.56
C GLY A 39 -6.90 -7.81 19.30
N MET A 40 -6.39 -7.36 18.15
CA MET A 40 -6.44 -5.96 17.74
C MET A 40 -7.87 -5.43 17.66
N LEU A 41 -8.78 -6.17 17.01
CA LEU A 41 -10.17 -5.75 16.84
C LEU A 41 -10.88 -5.63 18.18
N MET A 42 -10.67 -6.61 19.08
CA MET A 42 -11.27 -6.62 20.41
C MET A 42 -10.82 -5.42 21.24
N VAL A 43 -9.53 -5.09 21.22
CA VAL A 43 -9.00 -3.89 21.91
C VAL A 43 -9.59 -2.62 21.30
N CYS A 44 -9.55 -2.47 19.97
CA CYS A 44 -9.99 -1.24 19.31
C CYS A 44 -11.50 -0.94 19.51
N HIS A 45 -12.32 -1.97 19.65
CA HIS A 45 -13.78 -1.83 19.83
C HIS A 45 -14.21 -2.05 21.28
N HIS A 46 -13.27 -2.19 22.22
CA HIS A 46 -13.54 -2.42 23.65
C HIS A 46 -14.45 -3.63 23.91
N LEU A 47 -14.24 -4.71 23.15
CA LEU A 47 -15.05 -5.92 23.20
C LEU A 47 -14.64 -6.84 24.36
N GLY A 48 -15.60 -7.51 24.98
CA GLY A 48 -15.39 -8.47 26.05
C GLY A 48 -15.27 -9.91 25.52
N PRO A 49 -14.16 -10.63 25.75
CA PRO A 49 -14.03 -12.04 25.33
C PRO A 49 -14.99 -12.99 26.06
N SER A 50 -15.60 -12.55 27.16
CA SER A 50 -16.62 -13.28 27.89
C SER A 50 -18.05 -13.04 27.38
N ILE A 51 -18.24 -12.14 26.41
CA ILE A 51 -19.55 -11.79 25.85
C ILE A 51 -19.70 -12.49 24.49
N PRO A 52 -20.62 -13.47 24.34
CA PRO A 52 -20.75 -14.24 23.10
C PRO A 52 -21.02 -13.38 21.86
N GLU A 53 -21.81 -12.32 21.99
CA GLU A 53 -22.15 -11.41 20.91
C GLU A 53 -20.95 -10.61 20.41
N ASP A 54 -20.05 -10.24 21.32
CA ASP A 54 -18.80 -9.54 21.00
C ASP A 54 -17.83 -10.45 20.26
N VAL A 55 -17.74 -11.72 20.68
CA VAL A 55 -16.94 -12.75 19.98
C VAL A 55 -17.52 -13.01 18.60
N ALA A 56 -18.84 -13.20 18.48
CA ALA A 56 -19.51 -13.40 17.20
C ALA A 56 -19.31 -12.21 16.25
N PHE A 57 -19.36 -10.98 16.76
CA PHE A 57 -19.02 -9.79 15.97
C PHE A 57 -17.57 -9.82 15.49
N ALA A 58 -16.63 -10.18 16.36
CA ALA A 58 -15.22 -10.23 16.01
C ALA A 58 -14.91 -11.30 14.95
N GLU A 59 -15.46 -12.51 15.11
CA GLU A 59 -15.37 -13.61 14.15
C GLU A 59 -16.04 -13.29 12.82
N SER A 60 -17.16 -12.56 12.84
CA SER A 60 -17.83 -12.11 11.61
C SER A 60 -16.94 -11.17 10.78
N ARG A 61 -15.95 -10.50 11.40
CA ARG A 61 -15.11 -9.45 10.76
C ARG A 61 -13.70 -9.93 10.43
N ILE A 62 -13.10 -10.77 11.27
CA ILE A 62 -11.76 -11.34 11.08
C ILE A 62 -11.88 -12.77 10.55
N ARG A 63 -11.80 -12.91 9.22
CA ARG A 63 -12.10 -14.18 8.54
C ARG A 63 -10.89 -14.64 7.74
N ARG A 64 -10.49 -15.90 7.96
CA ARG A 64 -9.36 -16.54 7.28
C ARG A 64 -9.54 -16.54 5.77
N GLU A 65 -10.74 -16.89 5.34
CA GLU A 65 -11.13 -17.12 3.95
C GLU A 65 -10.94 -15.83 3.14
N THR A 66 -11.49 -14.72 3.65
CA THR A 66 -11.38 -13.42 2.95
C THR A 66 -9.97 -12.83 2.98
N ILE A 67 -9.18 -13.09 4.05
CA ILE A 67 -7.79 -12.66 4.15
C ILE A 67 -6.89 -13.47 3.20
N ALA A 68 -7.11 -14.78 3.09
CA ALA A 68 -6.39 -15.62 2.13
C ALA A 68 -6.75 -15.29 0.68
N ALA A 69 -8.02 -14.98 0.41
CA ALA A 69 -8.47 -14.55 -0.92
C ALA A 69 -7.88 -13.20 -1.34
N GLU A 70 -7.70 -12.26 -0.39
CA GLU A 70 -7.13 -10.93 -0.64
C GLU A 70 -5.74 -11.00 -1.29
N ASP A 71 -4.87 -11.91 -0.82
CA ASP A 71 -3.55 -12.16 -1.42
C ASP A 71 -3.65 -12.50 -2.92
N ILE A 72 -4.58 -13.41 -3.27
CA ILE A 72 -4.76 -13.89 -4.65
C ILE A 72 -5.41 -12.80 -5.51
N LEU A 73 -6.38 -12.06 -4.97
CA LEU A 73 -7.02 -10.94 -5.65
C LEU A 73 -6.01 -9.82 -5.96
N HIS A 74 -5.00 -9.64 -5.12
CA HIS A 74 -3.86 -8.77 -5.45
C HIS A 74 -3.02 -9.33 -6.59
N ASP A 75 -2.71 -10.63 -6.60
CA ASP A 75 -1.84 -11.25 -7.62
C ASP A 75 -2.48 -11.26 -9.01
N ILE A 76 -3.80 -11.46 -9.10
CA ILE A 76 -4.54 -11.39 -10.38
C ILE A 76 -4.88 -9.95 -10.80
N GLY A 77 -4.62 -8.96 -9.94
CA GLY A 77 -4.89 -7.55 -10.24
C GLY A 77 -6.36 -7.14 -10.08
N ALA A 78 -7.13 -7.86 -9.27
CA ALA A 78 -8.49 -7.46 -8.88
C ALA A 78 -8.46 -6.41 -7.74
N PHE A 79 -7.44 -6.41 -6.89
CA PHE A 79 -7.17 -5.32 -5.95
C PHE A 79 -6.08 -4.38 -6.48
N SER A 80 -6.39 -3.09 -6.55
CA SER A 80 -5.62 -2.13 -7.35
C SER A 80 -4.65 -1.28 -6.56
N ILE A 81 -4.87 -1.13 -5.26
CA ILE A 81 -4.07 -0.28 -4.36
C ILE A 81 -3.73 -1.03 -3.07
N LEU A 82 -2.54 -0.76 -2.51
CA LEU A 82 -2.19 -1.15 -1.15
C LEU A 82 -1.82 0.11 -0.35
N SER A 83 -2.47 0.31 0.78
CA SER A 83 -2.32 1.47 1.67
C SER A 83 -1.96 1.03 3.09
N SER A 84 -1.73 1.98 3.99
CA SER A 84 -1.36 1.67 5.38
C SER A 84 -2.58 1.43 6.26
N ASP A 85 -3.40 2.46 6.43
CA ASP A 85 -4.34 2.69 7.56
C ASP A 85 -3.63 3.10 8.86
N SER A 86 -2.76 4.11 8.73
CA SER A 86 -1.74 4.45 9.73
C SER A 86 -2.29 4.60 11.16
N GLN A 87 -1.85 3.71 12.05
CA GLN A 87 -2.23 3.65 13.48
C GLN A 87 -3.73 3.42 13.73
N ALA A 88 -4.49 2.99 12.72
CA ALA A 88 -5.92 2.74 12.78
C ALA A 88 -6.25 1.38 12.16
N MET A 89 -5.56 0.33 12.61
CA MET A 89 -5.47 -0.99 11.94
C MET A 89 -4.53 -0.97 10.71
N GLY A 90 -3.37 -0.33 10.86
CA GLY A 90 -2.40 -0.20 9.77
C GLY A 90 -1.04 0.37 10.16
N ARG A 91 -0.04 0.09 9.33
CA ARG A 91 1.38 0.40 9.62
C ARG A 91 1.98 1.34 8.57
N VAL A 92 2.23 2.59 8.91
CA VAL A 92 2.65 3.63 7.94
C VAL A 92 3.97 3.30 7.22
N GLY A 93 4.92 2.66 7.91
CA GLY A 93 6.24 2.33 7.37
C GLY A 93 6.31 1.06 6.52
N GLU A 94 5.21 0.32 6.36
CA GLU A 94 5.24 -1.04 5.81
C GLU A 94 4.49 -1.21 4.49
N VAL A 95 3.91 -0.16 3.90
CA VAL A 95 3.16 -0.24 2.63
C VAL A 95 3.99 -0.91 1.52
N ILE A 96 5.22 -0.44 1.32
CA ILE A 96 6.13 -0.98 0.29
C ILE A 96 6.55 -2.40 0.64
N THR A 97 7.01 -2.62 1.88
CA THR A 97 7.45 -3.94 2.38
C THR A 97 6.38 -5.01 2.18
N ARG A 98 5.15 -4.72 2.61
CA ARG A 98 4.00 -5.63 2.59
C ARG A 98 3.54 -5.92 1.17
N THR A 99 3.63 -4.94 0.27
CA THR A 99 3.41 -5.15 -1.16
C THR A 99 4.37 -6.21 -1.71
N TRP A 100 5.67 -6.09 -1.42
CA TRP A 100 6.68 -7.02 -1.95
C TRP A 100 6.67 -8.39 -1.26
N GLN A 101 6.35 -8.45 0.04
CA GLN A 101 6.10 -9.71 0.75
C GLN A 101 4.91 -10.48 0.14
N THR A 102 3.84 -9.76 -0.24
CA THR A 102 2.69 -10.36 -0.92
C THR A 102 3.07 -10.89 -2.29
N ALA A 103 3.77 -10.09 -3.11
CA ALA A 103 4.26 -10.55 -4.41
C ALA A 103 5.16 -11.79 -4.30
N HIS A 104 6.02 -11.82 -3.28
CA HIS A 104 6.90 -12.95 -2.99
C HIS A 104 6.12 -14.21 -2.63
N LYS A 105 5.18 -14.12 -1.68
CA LYS A 105 4.35 -15.26 -1.26
C LYS A 105 3.55 -15.82 -2.44
N MET A 106 2.95 -14.94 -3.23
CA MET A 106 2.17 -15.33 -4.41
C MET A 106 3.03 -16.00 -5.48
N LYS A 107 4.27 -15.54 -5.68
CA LYS A 107 5.24 -16.26 -6.53
C LYS A 107 5.54 -17.66 -6.00
N GLN A 108 5.79 -17.80 -4.70
CA GLN A 108 6.12 -19.11 -4.11
C GLN A 108 4.96 -20.11 -4.24
N GLN A 109 3.73 -19.68 -4.00
CA GLN A 109 2.58 -20.58 -3.96
C GLN A 109 1.88 -20.76 -5.32
N ARG A 110 1.87 -19.74 -6.17
CA ARG A 110 1.18 -19.77 -7.47
C ARG A 110 2.11 -19.83 -8.67
N GLY A 111 3.42 -19.77 -8.43
CA GLY A 111 4.42 -19.78 -9.48
C GLY A 111 4.41 -18.51 -10.32
N ARG A 112 4.74 -18.68 -11.60
CA ARG A 112 4.89 -17.60 -12.58
C ARG A 112 3.53 -17.15 -13.11
N LEU A 113 3.35 -15.84 -13.30
CA LEU A 113 2.18 -15.31 -13.98
C LEU A 113 2.15 -15.72 -15.45
N ALA A 114 0.96 -15.96 -16.00
CA ALA A 114 0.78 -16.43 -17.38
C ALA A 114 1.28 -15.41 -18.42
N GLU A 115 1.21 -14.13 -18.10
CA GLU A 115 1.58 -13.02 -18.99
C GLU A 115 3.10 -12.74 -19.01
N GLU A 116 3.88 -13.42 -18.17
CA GLU A 116 5.30 -13.17 -17.99
C GLU A 116 6.12 -13.70 -19.19
N THR A 117 7.12 -12.94 -19.66
CA THR A 117 8.00 -13.33 -20.78
C THR A 117 9.48 -13.36 -20.38
N GLY A 118 10.20 -14.43 -20.74
CA GLY A 118 11.62 -14.64 -20.35
C GLY A 118 11.83 -15.03 -18.88
N ALA A 119 13.06 -15.34 -18.46
CA ALA A 119 13.37 -15.86 -17.11
C ALA A 119 13.45 -14.75 -16.03
N ASN A 120 12.31 -14.12 -15.71
CA ASN A 120 12.17 -13.04 -14.74
C ASN A 120 10.73 -12.98 -14.19
N ASP A 121 10.45 -11.99 -13.32
CA ASP A 121 9.13 -11.71 -12.72
C ASP A 121 8.67 -10.26 -13.01
N ASN A 122 9.01 -9.71 -14.18
CA ASN A 122 8.81 -8.30 -14.48
C ASN A 122 7.34 -7.89 -14.54
N VAL A 123 6.45 -8.73 -15.08
CA VAL A 123 5.01 -8.45 -15.10
C VAL A 123 4.46 -8.40 -13.69
N ARG A 124 4.83 -9.35 -12.83
CA ARG A 124 4.44 -9.31 -11.41
C ARG A 124 4.99 -8.06 -10.73
N ALA A 125 6.27 -7.74 -10.94
CA ALA A 125 6.89 -6.56 -10.34
C ALA A 125 6.18 -5.25 -10.76
N LYS A 126 5.86 -5.11 -12.06
CA LYS A 126 5.08 -3.97 -12.59
C LYS A 126 3.68 -3.90 -12.01
N ARG A 127 2.98 -5.05 -11.90
CA ARG A 127 1.65 -5.14 -11.29
C ARG A 127 1.66 -4.66 -9.84
N TYR A 128 2.65 -5.06 -9.05
CA TYR A 128 2.71 -4.74 -7.63
C TYR A 128 3.25 -3.33 -7.35
N VAL A 129 4.27 -2.84 -8.07
CA VAL A 129 4.75 -1.45 -7.88
C VAL A 129 3.67 -0.43 -8.19
N ALA A 130 2.79 -0.71 -9.16
CA ALA A 130 1.67 0.16 -9.49
C ALA A 130 0.70 0.39 -8.32
N LYS A 131 0.57 -0.59 -7.40
CA LYS A 131 -0.37 -0.57 -6.28
C LYS A 131 -0.07 0.51 -5.24
N TYR A 132 1.17 0.96 -5.12
CA TYR A 132 1.57 2.02 -4.19
C TYR A 132 2.19 3.25 -4.88
N THR A 133 2.18 3.29 -6.21
CA THR A 133 2.74 4.41 -6.99
C THR A 133 1.67 5.05 -7.86
N ILE A 134 1.43 4.52 -9.06
CA ILE A 134 0.57 5.17 -10.06
C ILE A 134 -0.93 5.02 -9.76
N ASN A 135 -1.38 3.86 -9.24
CA ASN A 135 -2.81 3.64 -9.02
C ASN A 135 -3.38 4.54 -7.90
N PRO A 136 -2.71 4.74 -6.75
CA PRO A 136 -3.14 5.75 -5.78
C PRO A 136 -3.16 7.16 -6.38
N ALA A 137 -2.17 7.49 -7.21
CA ALA A 137 -2.12 8.80 -7.86
C ALA A 137 -3.28 9.01 -8.85
N ILE A 138 -3.69 7.98 -9.60
CA ILE A 138 -4.87 8.04 -10.48
C ILE A 138 -6.13 8.21 -9.62
N ALA A 139 -6.33 7.34 -8.63
CA ALA A 139 -7.53 7.33 -7.79
C ALA A 139 -7.81 8.68 -7.10
N HIS A 140 -6.74 9.40 -6.73
CA HIS A 140 -6.84 10.69 -6.05
C HIS A 140 -6.62 11.91 -6.96
N GLY A 141 -6.51 11.73 -8.27
CA GLY A 141 -6.38 12.85 -9.22
C GLY A 141 -5.04 13.58 -9.19
N LEU A 142 -3.97 12.84 -8.90
CA LEU A 142 -2.59 13.32 -8.71
C LEU A 142 -1.64 12.85 -9.83
N SER A 143 -2.10 11.94 -10.70
CA SER A 143 -1.27 11.19 -11.65
C SER A 143 -0.55 12.03 -12.68
N ARG A 144 -1.02 13.25 -12.96
CA ARG A 144 -0.30 14.24 -13.79
C ARG A 144 1.02 14.70 -13.16
N HIS A 145 1.13 14.66 -11.84
CA HIS A 145 2.24 15.26 -11.11
C HIS A 145 3.17 14.24 -10.45
N ILE A 146 2.63 13.10 -9.98
CA ILE A 146 3.37 12.08 -9.22
C ILE A 146 2.93 10.66 -9.61
N GLY A 147 3.53 9.65 -8.97
CA GLY A 147 3.11 8.25 -9.07
C GLY A 147 3.91 7.41 -10.06
N SER A 148 4.84 7.99 -10.82
CA SER A 148 5.72 7.25 -11.75
C SER A 148 6.91 8.11 -12.18
N ILE A 149 7.92 7.45 -12.76
CA ILE A 149 9.07 8.11 -13.36
C ILE A 149 8.76 8.36 -14.85
N GLU A 150 8.16 9.52 -15.12
CA GLU A 150 7.78 9.95 -16.47
C GLU A 150 8.17 11.42 -16.68
N VAL A 151 8.55 11.77 -17.90
CA VAL A 151 8.95 13.15 -18.25
C VAL A 151 7.78 14.10 -17.96
N GLY A 152 8.08 15.23 -17.31
CA GLY A 152 7.10 16.24 -16.93
C GLY A 152 6.49 16.07 -15.54
N LYS A 153 6.66 14.90 -14.90
CA LYS A 153 6.28 14.69 -13.49
C LYS A 153 7.33 15.25 -12.54
N ARG A 154 6.93 15.40 -11.27
CA ARG A 154 7.82 15.81 -10.19
C ARG A 154 8.92 14.77 -9.98
N ALA A 155 10.14 15.23 -9.71
CA ALA A 155 11.28 14.37 -9.34
C ALA A 155 11.19 13.90 -7.88
N ASP A 156 10.08 13.24 -7.54
CA ASP A 156 9.87 12.56 -6.27
C ASP A 156 10.36 11.11 -6.45
N LEU A 157 11.62 10.84 -6.05
CA LEU A 157 12.36 9.63 -6.40
C LEU A 157 12.89 8.93 -5.14
N VAL A 158 12.97 7.61 -5.19
CA VAL A 158 13.58 6.81 -4.11
C VAL A 158 14.68 5.95 -4.71
N LEU A 159 15.87 6.03 -4.11
CA LEU A 159 17.03 5.25 -4.50
C LEU A 159 17.20 4.08 -3.52
N TRP A 160 17.42 2.90 -4.07
CA TRP A 160 17.53 1.66 -3.32
C TRP A 160 18.84 0.97 -3.67
N TRP A 161 19.54 0.48 -2.66
CA TRP A 161 20.49 -0.60 -2.87
C TRP A 161 19.70 -1.90 -3.12
N PRO A 162 20.01 -2.72 -4.15
CA PRO A 162 19.22 -3.91 -4.46
C PRO A 162 19.02 -4.86 -3.28
N ALA A 163 20.03 -5.00 -2.40
CA ALA A 163 19.93 -5.87 -1.23
C ALA A 163 18.96 -5.34 -0.15
N PHE A 164 18.56 -4.07 -0.20
CA PHE A 164 17.62 -3.45 0.75
C PHE A 164 16.30 -3.01 0.08
N PHE A 165 16.10 -3.36 -1.20
CA PHE A 165 14.92 -2.98 -1.95
C PHE A 165 13.64 -3.39 -1.22
N GLY A 166 12.75 -2.41 -1.01
CA GLY A 166 11.48 -2.60 -0.33
C GLY A 166 11.55 -2.64 1.19
N ALA A 167 12.75 -2.69 1.81
CA ALA A 167 12.92 -2.64 3.26
C ALA A 167 13.44 -1.28 3.76
N LYS A 168 14.61 -0.84 3.27
CA LYS A 168 15.26 0.42 3.72
C LYS A 168 15.85 1.17 2.51
N PRO A 169 15.33 2.35 2.15
CA PRO A 169 15.88 3.13 1.05
C PRO A 169 17.20 3.80 1.44
N GLU A 170 18.05 4.03 0.44
CA GLU A 170 19.32 4.76 0.59
C GLU A 170 19.07 6.27 0.66
N MET A 171 18.26 6.78 -0.28
CA MET A 171 17.90 8.19 -0.39
C MET A 171 16.46 8.38 -0.88
N VAL A 172 15.80 9.41 -0.36
CA VAL A 172 14.48 9.87 -0.78
C VAL A 172 14.59 11.32 -1.23
N LEU A 173 14.18 11.57 -2.46
CA LEU A 173 14.15 12.89 -3.07
C LEU A 173 12.71 13.37 -3.20
N VAL A 174 12.48 14.64 -2.90
CA VAL A 174 11.21 15.33 -3.13
C VAL A 174 11.52 16.57 -3.96
N GLY A 175 10.84 16.72 -5.10
CA GLY A 175 11.07 17.82 -6.05
C GLY A 175 12.52 17.95 -6.52
N GLY A 176 13.25 16.83 -6.62
CA GLY A 176 14.66 16.81 -7.01
C GLY A 176 15.66 17.13 -5.89
N MET A 177 15.23 17.39 -4.66
CA MET A 177 16.11 17.60 -3.51
C MET A 177 16.06 16.40 -2.56
N ILE A 178 17.22 15.97 -2.06
CA ILE A 178 17.29 14.90 -1.05
C ILE A 178 16.61 15.41 0.23
N ALA A 179 15.52 14.75 0.62
CA ALA A 179 14.74 15.04 1.82
C ALA A 179 15.13 14.12 2.98
N CYS A 180 15.55 12.89 2.70
CA CYS A 180 16.00 11.92 3.70
C CYS A 180 17.04 10.98 3.08
N ALA A 181 18.04 10.57 3.85
CA ALA A 181 19.04 9.59 3.42
C ALA A 181 19.65 8.81 4.59
N GLN A 182 20.23 7.65 4.31
CA GLN A 182 21.10 6.95 5.26
C GLN A 182 22.36 7.79 5.50
N MET A 183 22.68 8.06 6.76
CA MET A 183 23.83 8.90 7.12
C MET A 183 24.49 8.43 8.41
N GLY A 184 25.81 8.27 8.33
CA GLY A 184 26.70 7.89 9.42
C GLY A 184 26.99 9.00 10.42
N ASP A 185 28.02 8.81 11.23
CA ASP A 185 28.50 9.82 12.17
C ASP A 185 28.85 11.14 11.46
N THR A 186 28.26 12.23 11.95
CA THR A 186 28.44 13.58 11.40
C THR A 186 29.81 14.17 11.66
N ASN A 187 30.55 13.64 12.64
CA ASN A 187 31.92 14.08 12.94
C ASN A 187 32.99 13.17 12.31
N ALA A 188 32.59 12.11 11.60
CA ALA A 188 33.54 11.23 10.94
C ALA A 188 34.15 11.88 9.68
N SER A 189 35.28 11.33 9.21
CA SER A 189 36.00 11.86 8.04
C SER A 189 35.27 11.63 6.70
N ILE A 190 34.27 10.75 6.67
CA ILE A 190 33.45 10.36 5.51
C ILE A 190 32.02 10.01 6.01
N PRO A 191 30.98 9.92 5.15
CA PRO A 191 29.59 9.81 5.62
C PRO A 191 29.11 8.38 5.99
N THR A 192 29.95 7.37 5.82
CA THR A 192 29.62 5.94 6.01
C THR A 192 29.98 5.30 7.36
N PRO A 193 30.88 5.87 8.22
CA PRO A 193 31.16 5.33 9.54
C PRO A 193 29.92 5.30 10.43
N GLN A 194 29.82 4.25 11.24
CA GLN A 194 28.68 4.01 12.10
C GLN A 194 28.55 5.07 13.22
N PRO A 195 27.33 5.37 13.71
CA PRO A 195 26.06 4.72 13.37
C PRO A 195 25.36 5.31 12.14
N VAL A 196 24.97 4.45 11.20
CA VAL A 196 24.19 4.80 10.00
C VAL A 196 22.70 4.57 10.26
N TYR A 197 21.91 5.63 10.06
CA TYR A 197 20.44 5.58 10.11
C TYR A 197 19.83 6.67 9.23
N SER A 198 18.53 6.59 8.96
CA SER A 198 17.79 7.59 8.18
C SER A 198 17.79 8.94 8.89
N ARG A 199 18.32 9.98 8.24
CA ARG A 199 18.30 11.36 8.74
C ARG A 199 17.61 12.29 7.76
N PRO A 200 16.88 13.32 8.22
CA PRO A 200 16.41 14.38 7.34
C PRO A 200 17.60 15.13 6.71
N MET A 201 17.45 15.49 5.45
CA MET A 201 18.46 16.20 4.66
C MET A 201 17.97 17.60 4.27
N PHE A 202 18.76 18.38 3.55
CA PHE A 202 18.46 19.77 3.23
C PHE A 202 17.06 20.01 2.61
N GLY A 203 16.55 19.06 1.81
CA GLY A 203 15.20 19.14 1.24
C GLY A 203 14.05 19.12 2.26
N ALA A 204 14.33 18.77 3.52
CA ALA A 204 13.37 18.73 4.62
C ALA A 204 13.36 20.01 5.49
N TYR A 205 14.18 21.02 5.17
CA TYR A 205 14.33 22.21 6.03
C TYR A 205 13.99 23.52 5.32
N GLY A 206 13.45 24.47 6.10
CA GLY A 206 13.25 25.87 5.71
C GLY A 206 12.58 26.08 4.35
N GLY A 207 13.09 27.05 3.59
CA GLY A 207 12.58 27.36 2.25
C GLY A 207 12.80 26.25 1.22
N ALA A 208 13.72 25.31 1.45
CA ALA A 208 13.91 24.17 0.56
C ALA A 208 12.70 23.23 0.62
N LEU A 209 12.21 22.89 1.82
CA LEU A 209 10.97 22.10 2.01
C LEU A 209 9.75 22.76 1.34
N GLN A 210 9.67 24.09 1.41
CA GLN A 210 8.55 24.84 0.84
C GLN A 210 8.56 24.84 -0.70
N ARG A 211 9.74 24.84 -1.32
CA ARG A 211 9.91 24.84 -2.78
C ARG A 211 9.94 23.45 -3.39
N SER A 212 10.44 22.46 -2.64
CA SER A 212 10.56 21.08 -3.11
C SER A 212 9.24 20.33 -3.09
N SER A 213 8.33 20.66 -2.15
CA SER A 213 7.03 19.99 -1.98
C SER A 213 5.83 20.84 -2.37
N VAL A 214 4.69 20.20 -2.55
CA VAL A 214 3.41 20.83 -2.92
C VAL A 214 2.29 20.35 -1.99
N LEU A 215 1.20 21.09 -1.96
CA LEU A 215 -0.05 20.68 -1.32
C LEU A 215 -1.11 20.46 -2.39
N PHE A 216 -1.67 19.25 -2.44
CA PHE A 216 -2.80 18.97 -3.33
C PHE A 216 -4.10 19.41 -2.66
N ILE A 217 -4.91 20.19 -3.39
CA ILE A 217 -6.18 20.75 -2.89
C ILE A 217 -7.28 20.58 -3.95
N SER A 218 -8.53 20.91 -3.61
CA SER A 218 -9.61 20.91 -4.60
C SER A 218 -9.44 22.04 -5.62
N ALA A 219 -9.96 21.84 -6.83
CA ALA A 219 -9.96 22.89 -7.87
C ALA A 219 -10.68 24.17 -7.42
N ALA A 220 -11.75 24.05 -6.63
CA ALA A 220 -12.45 25.18 -6.04
C ALA A 220 -11.53 25.99 -5.10
N ALA A 221 -10.86 25.33 -4.15
CA ALA A 221 -9.93 25.99 -3.23
C ALA A 221 -8.75 26.65 -3.95
N GLN A 222 -8.28 26.05 -5.04
CA GLN A 222 -7.25 26.65 -5.90
C GLN A 222 -7.75 27.93 -6.58
N ALA A 223 -8.98 27.90 -7.14
CA ALA A 223 -9.60 29.04 -7.81
C ALA A 223 -9.90 30.20 -6.85
N ASP A 224 -10.30 29.88 -5.62
CA ASP A 224 -10.57 30.87 -4.55
C ASP A 224 -9.29 31.49 -3.97
N GLY A 225 -8.11 31.08 -4.44
CA GLY A 225 -6.83 31.62 -3.98
C GLY A 225 -6.49 31.23 -2.54
N LEU A 226 -6.96 30.05 -2.07
CA LEU A 226 -6.78 29.58 -0.68
C LEU A 226 -5.35 29.74 -0.19
N ARG A 227 -4.37 29.42 -1.05
CA ARG A 227 -2.93 29.54 -0.75
C ARG A 227 -2.58 30.92 -0.20
N SER A 228 -3.03 31.98 -0.88
CA SER A 228 -2.78 33.36 -0.48
C SER A 228 -3.61 33.75 0.74
N ALA A 229 -4.88 33.32 0.77
CA ALA A 229 -5.82 33.66 1.84
C ALA A 229 -5.35 33.22 3.24
N ILE A 230 -4.68 32.06 3.34
CA ILE A 230 -4.16 31.54 4.63
C ILE A 230 -2.63 31.58 4.72
N GLY A 231 -1.95 32.23 3.79
CA GLY A 231 -0.49 32.43 3.84
C GLY A 231 0.34 31.15 3.67
N LEU A 232 -0.14 30.16 2.92
CA LEU A 232 0.59 28.92 2.65
C LEU A 232 1.89 29.21 1.87
N GLN A 233 3.01 28.76 2.43
CA GLN A 233 4.31 28.93 1.79
C GLN A 233 4.51 27.95 0.63
N LYS A 234 4.09 26.68 0.81
CA LYS A 234 4.13 25.66 -0.26
C LYS A 234 3.24 26.06 -1.44
N GLN A 235 3.63 25.64 -2.63
CA GLN A 235 2.76 25.73 -3.80
C GLN A 235 1.57 24.78 -3.65
N THR A 236 0.43 25.17 -4.18
CA THR A 236 -0.78 24.34 -4.21
C THR A 236 -1.05 23.84 -5.63
N ILE A 237 -1.57 22.63 -5.75
CA ILE A 237 -1.94 22.01 -7.02
C ILE A 237 -3.36 21.46 -6.88
N ALA A 238 -4.23 21.77 -7.83
CA ALA A 238 -5.58 21.22 -7.85
C ALA A 238 -5.55 19.73 -8.26
N VAL A 239 -6.28 18.89 -7.53
CA VAL A 239 -6.57 17.52 -7.98
C VAL A 239 -7.50 17.55 -9.19
N GLU A 240 -7.31 16.61 -10.12
CA GLU A 240 -8.09 16.56 -11.37
C GLU A 240 -8.59 15.14 -11.68
N ASN A 241 -9.63 15.03 -12.51
CA ASN A 241 -10.13 13.76 -13.06
C ASN A 241 -10.47 12.65 -12.03
N THR A 242 -11.13 12.99 -10.91
CA THR A 242 -11.53 12.01 -9.88
C THR A 242 -12.90 11.38 -10.11
N ARG A 243 -13.59 11.74 -11.20
CA ARG A 243 -14.99 11.33 -11.48
C ARG A 243 -15.17 10.50 -12.75
N ASN A 244 -14.23 10.59 -13.69
CA ASN A 244 -14.27 9.85 -14.96
C ASN A 244 -13.27 8.68 -14.98
N ILE A 245 -12.99 8.13 -13.79
CA ILE A 245 -12.09 6.99 -13.61
C ILE A 245 -12.85 5.84 -12.96
N GLY A 246 -12.41 4.62 -13.24
CA GLY A 246 -12.92 3.40 -12.66
C GLY A 246 -11.85 2.31 -12.62
N LYS A 247 -12.28 1.06 -12.45
CA LYS A 247 -11.39 -0.10 -12.34
C LYS A 247 -10.53 -0.30 -13.59
N ALA A 248 -11.06 0.01 -14.77
CA ALA A 248 -10.35 -0.13 -16.04
C ALA A 248 -9.10 0.77 -16.14
N ASP A 249 -9.08 1.89 -15.42
CA ASP A 249 -7.96 2.86 -15.44
C ASP A 249 -6.80 2.44 -14.51
N MET A 250 -6.97 1.38 -13.71
CA MET A 250 -5.95 0.91 -12.79
C MET A 250 -4.87 0.12 -13.53
N ILE A 251 -3.68 0.72 -13.63
CA ILE A 251 -2.54 0.20 -14.38
C ILE A 251 -2.16 -1.18 -13.86
N HIS A 252 -2.16 -2.17 -14.76
CA HIS A 252 -1.89 -3.59 -14.51
C HIS A 252 -2.82 -4.29 -13.48
N ASN A 253 -3.88 -3.61 -13.04
CA ASN A 253 -4.74 -4.04 -11.93
C ASN A 253 -6.23 -3.72 -12.19
N SER A 254 -6.69 -4.02 -13.39
CA SER A 254 -8.04 -3.73 -13.89
C SER A 254 -8.95 -4.96 -13.94
N ALA A 255 -8.54 -6.10 -13.36
CA ALA A 255 -9.32 -7.33 -13.41
C ALA A 255 -10.63 -7.18 -12.61
N MET A 256 -11.75 -7.63 -13.17
CA MET A 256 -13.08 -7.60 -12.54
C MET A 256 -13.69 -9.01 -12.56
N PRO A 257 -13.11 -9.98 -11.82
CA PRO A 257 -13.70 -11.32 -11.74
C PRO A 257 -15.08 -11.25 -11.08
N HIS A 258 -15.96 -12.21 -11.38
CA HIS A 258 -17.20 -12.37 -10.63
C HIS A 258 -16.89 -12.99 -9.27
N ILE A 259 -16.95 -12.18 -8.21
CA ILE A 259 -16.63 -12.61 -6.85
C ILE A 259 -17.89 -13.01 -6.08
N GLU A 260 -17.85 -14.22 -5.52
CA GLU A 260 -18.88 -14.74 -4.62
C GLU A 260 -18.27 -15.01 -3.23
N VAL A 261 -19.10 -14.84 -2.20
CA VAL A 261 -18.74 -15.14 -0.80
C VAL A 261 -19.88 -15.92 -0.20
N ASN A 262 -19.60 -17.13 0.31
CA ASN A 262 -20.59 -17.93 1.01
C ASN A 262 -20.92 -17.25 2.36
N PRO A 263 -22.20 -17.02 2.70
CA PRO A 263 -22.59 -16.30 3.91
C PRO A 263 -22.35 -17.09 5.21
N GLU A 264 -22.17 -18.40 5.14
CA GLU A 264 -21.99 -19.28 6.30
C GLU A 264 -20.53 -19.73 6.44
N THR A 265 -19.90 -20.16 5.34
CA THR A 265 -18.51 -20.67 5.36
C THR A 265 -17.47 -19.61 5.05
N TYR A 266 -17.89 -18.44 4.56
CA TYR A 266 -17.03 -17.32 4.12
C TYR A 266 -16.08 -17.65 2.95
N GLU A 267 -16.20 -18.83 2.35
CA GLU A 267 -15.47 -19.22 1.15
C GLU A 267 -15.63 -18.16 0.07
N VAL A 268 -14.50 -17.70 -0.48
CA VAL A 268 -14.47 -16.73 -1.57
C VAL A 268 -14.19 -17.46 -2.87
N ARG A 269 -15.00 -17.20 -3.90
CA ARG A 269 -14.77 -17.70 -5.25
C ARG A 269 -14.63 -16.53 -6.23
N ALA A 270 -13.74 -16.66 -7.20
CA ALA A 270 -13.66 -15.76 -8.35
C ALA A 270 -13.87 -16.59 -9.62
N ASP A 271 -14.89 -16.23 -10.41
CA ASP A 271 -15.25 -16.94 -11.65
C ASP A 271 -15.47 -18.46 -11.41
N GLY A 272 -16.00 -18.81 -10.23
CA GLY A 272 -16.25 -20.19 -9.78
C GLY A 272 -15.07 -20.88 -9.07
N GLU A 273 -13.85 -20.35 -9.20
CA GLU A 273 -12.64 -20.91 -8.58
C GLU A 273 -12.50 -20.50 -7.12
N LEU A 274 -12.26 -21.47 -6.22
CA LEU A 274 -12.04 -21.20 -4.80
C LEU A 274 -10.70 -20.46 -4.58
N LEU A 275 -10.77 -19.31 -3.92
CA LEU A 275 -9.61 -18.50 -3.59
C LEU A 275 -9.09 -18.84 -2.19
N ILE A 276 -8.16 -19.80 -2.13
CA ILE A 276 -7.51 -20.22 -0.90
C ILE A 276 -5.99 -20.25 -1.05
N CYS A 277 -5.27 -19.85 -0.02
CA CYS A 277 -3.82 -19.94 0.04
C CYS A 277 -3.35 -20.23 1.47
N GLU A 278 -2.21 -20.91 1.60
CA GLU A 278 -1.64 -21.25 2.91
C GLU A 278 -1.01 -20.03 3.57
N PRO A 279 -1.07 -19.90 4.91
CA PRO A 279 -0.35 -18.84 5.62
C PRO A 279 1.16 -19.02 5.45
N ALA A 280 1.89 -17.92 5.19
CA ALA A 280 3.34 -17.96 5.21
C ALA A 280 3.87 -18.14 6.66
N GLN A 281 4.86 -19.01 6.84
CA GLN A 281 5.54 -19.25 8.12
C GLN A 281 6.63 -18.19 8.39
N ASP A 282 7.34 -17.80 7.34
CA ASP A 282 8.34 -16.74 7.35
C ASP A 282 8.16 -15.81 6.14
N LEU A 283 8.76 -14.61 6.23
CA LEU A 283 8.70 -13.62 5.16
C LEU A 283 10.09 -13.02 4.90
N PRO A 284 10.39 -12.66 3.63
CA PRO A 284 11.52 -11.78 3.33
C PRO A 284 11.23 -10.37 3.87
N LEU A 285 12.24 -9.49 3.81
CA LEU A 285 12.10 -8.10 4.25
C LEU A 285 11.58 -7.99 5.70
N ALA A 286 12.01 -8.90 6.57
CA ALA A 286 11.63 -8.98 7.98
C ALA A 286 12.89 -9.05 8.87
N GLN A 287 13.05 -10.11 9.68
CA GLN A 287 14.12 -10.28 10.69
C GLN A 287 15.55 -9.98 10.22
N ARG A 288 15.85 -10.17 8.93
CA ARG A 288 17.17 -9.86 8.35
C ARG A 288 17.53 -8.37 8.39
N TYR A 289 16.54 -7.48 8.37
CA TYR A 289 16.74 -6.04 8.12
C TYR A 289 16.42 -5.16 9.33
N PHE A 290 15.64 -5.63 10.29
CA PHE A 290 15.13 -4.82 11.39
C PHE A 290 15.72 -5.28 12.73
N LEU A 291 16.08 -4.31 13.57
CA LEU A 291 16.63 -4.57 14.90
C LEU A 291 15.54 -5.06 15.88
N TYR A 292 14.30 -4.64 15.64
CA TYR A 292 13.08 -5.00 16.36
C TYR A 292 11.96 -5.26 15.36
#